data_AF-A0A1F8U9J4-F1
#
_entry.id   AF-A0A1F8U9J4-F1
#
_cell.length_a   1.000
_cell.length_b   1.000
_cell.length_c   1.000
_cell.angle_alpha   90.00
_cell.angle_beta   90.00
_cell.angle_gamma   90.00
#
_symmetry.space_group_name_H-M   'P 1'
#
loop_
_entity.id
_entity.type
_entity.pdbx_description
1 polymer ?
#
loop_
_entity_poly.entity_id
_entity_poly.type
_entity_poly.pdbx_seq_one_letter_code
_entity_poly.pdbx_strand_id
1 'polypeptide(L)'
;VSIENCVDITIKGLTIDYLRKPYSVGTVINECEDYYDVEFDERYPVNSSMPTPRIFIYSKEKVRFAGEGWECDKKEHVVYQTIRFYGNKPANITGETICVWHSFHFRPAILIQEAVNTILREVTVHSQPGMGIVGHRSENIYAKRLRIVPEAGEYMSVNTDATHFTSCKGDLKFDDCQFEGHGDDAINVHNYYYTIMNSRGNTCEITVEDADAHAQVLDYPDASDTLELVEIESLSPVREYKVISIENSKAQWKSKIVLDADLPEDNSKYYLVNVTRLPKLKFIGCHVRNHLSRGVLIKTRNALVEGCTFESCMGTAIHVAAEGGWHEGVTSAHVIIRNNRMMRCGHGNQGRIMGASGICVNIDAVNPNTPDLHKDILIENNIIEGENSAQGIYISSAEDVKIRYNEISGCVEPIKVLNSTNVIISENHII
;
A
#
# COMPACT_ATOMS: atom_id res chain seq x y z
N VAL A 1 -13.81 -13.68 6.36
CA VAL A 1 -14.78 -14.07 5.31
C VAL A 1 -14.00 -14.41 4.06
N SER A 2 -14.32 -15.51 3.37
CA SER A 2 -13.70 -15.85 2.09
C SER A 2 -14.76 -15.92 0.99
N ILE A 3 -14.54 -15.19 -0.09
CA ILE A 3 -15.30 -15.21 -1.34
C ILE A 3 -14.36 -15.78 -2.40
N GLU A 4 -14.46 -17.09 -2.64
CA GLU A 4 -13.56 -17.82 -3.52
C GLU A 4 -14.35 -18.41 -4.69
N ASN A 5 -13.94 -18.16 -5.93
CA ASN A 5 -14.60 -18.73 -7.12
C ASN A 5 -16.11 -18.43 -7.21
N CYS A 6 -16.50 -17.22 -6.81
CA CYS A 6 -17.89 -16.79 -6.75
C CYS A 6 -18.22 -15.72 -7.81
N VAL A 7 -19.49 -15.59 -8.16
CA VAL A 7 -19.99 -14.57 -9.10
C VAL A 7 -21.19 -13.86 -8.47
N ASP A 8 -21.28 -12.54 -8.66
CA ASP A 8 -22.39 -11.68 -8.24
C ASP A 8 -22.69 -11.72 -6.73
N ILE A 9 -21.64 -11.53 -5.92
CA ILE A 9 -21.76 -11.53 -4.45
C ILE A 9 -21.91 -10.11 -3.91
N THR A 10 -22.87 -9.92 -3.00
CA THR A 10 -23.00 -8.69 -2.21
C THR A 10 -22.90 -8.99 -0.73
N ILE A 11 -21.96 -8.35 -0.04
CA ILE A 11 -21.93 -8.28 1.43
C ILE A 11 -22.42 -6.90 1.84
N LYS A 12 -23.43 -6.87 2.72
CA LYS A 12 -24.03 -5.63 3.21
C LYS A 12 -24.15 -5.59 4.73
N GLY A 13 -23.70 -4.50 5.35
CA GLY A 13 -23.93 -4.22 6.77
C GLY A 13 -23.15 -5.11 7.74
N LEU A 14 -22.11 -5.81 7.26
CA LEU A 14 -21.27 -6.66 8.10
C LEU A 14 -20.31 -5.78 8.92
N THR A 15 -20.24 -6.01 10.23
CA THR A 15 -19.19 -5.46 11.09
C THR A 15 -18.30 -6.59 11.60
N ILE A 16 -16.98 -6.43 11.47
CA ILE A 16 -15.96 -7.36 11.96
C ILE A 16 -15.14 -6.66 13.03
N ASP A 17 -14.97 -7.32 14.18
CA ASP A 17 -14.11 -6.86 15.26
C ASP A 17 -13.58 -8.06 16.08
N TYR A 18 -12.58 -7.80 16.91
CA TYR A 18 -11.98 -8.79 17.81
C TYR A 18 -12.17 -8.36 19.27
N LEU A 19 -12.68 -9.29 20.08
CA LEU A 19 -12.79 -9.10 21.53
C LEU A 19 -11.43 -8.78 22.16
N ARG A 20 -10.38 -9.48 21.70
CA ARG A 20 -9.00 -9.18 22.05
C ARG A 20 -8.32 -8.56 20.84
N LYS A 21 -7.96 -7.29 20.94
CA LYS A 21 -7.29 -6.59 19.86
C LYS A 21 -5.92 -7.24 19.54
N PRO A 22 -5.52 -7.30 18.26
CA PRO A 22 -4.26 -7.90 17.80
C PRO A 22 -3.06 -6.95 17.95
N TYR A 23 -3.21 -5.97 18.82
CA TYR A 23 -2.28 -4.92 19.19
C TYR A 23 -2.52 -4.57 20.66
N SER A 24 -1.57 -3.87 21.27
CA SER A 24 -1.72 -3.34 22.63
C SER A 24 -1.35 -1.88 22.68
N VAL A 25 -2.02 -1.14 23.55
CA VAL A 25 -1.78 0.29 23.76
C VAL A 25 -1.43 0.52 25.23
N GLY A 26 -0.40 1.31 25.47
CA GLY A 26 0.09 1.61 26.81
C GLY A 26 0.66 3.01 26.93
N THR A 27 1.04 3.37 28.15
CA THR A 27 1.73 4.63 28.45
C THR A 27 3.14 4.34 28.93
N VAL A 28 4.12 5.09 28.44
CA VAL A 28 5.49 5.00 28.97
C VAL A 28 5.53 5.64 30.35
N ILE A 29 5.85 4.86 31.39
CA ILE A 29 5.84 5.32 32.79
C ILE A 29 7.23 5.59 33.35
N ASN A 30 8.26 5.03 32.72
CA ASN A 30 9.65 5.22 33.11
C ASN A 30 10.55 5.11 31.87
N GLU A 31 11.58 5.93 31.82
CA GLU A 31 12.53 5.99 30.72
C GLU A 31 13.96 6.08 31.27
N CYS A 32 14.84 5.24 30.73
CA CYS A 32 16.27 5.25 30.96
C CYS A 32 17.01 5.32 29.61
N GLU A 33 18.34 5.29 29.66
CA GLU A 33 19.18 5.27 28.45
C GLU A 33 18.92 4.01 27.61
N ASP A 34 19.01 2.82 28.22
CA ASP A 34 18.95 1.54 27.51
C ASP A 34 17.57 0.88 27.48
N TYR A 35 16.61 1.41 28.25
CA TYR A 35 15.29 0.79 28.40
C TYR A 35 14.19 1.80 28.71
N TYR A 36 12.94 1.34 28.55
CA TYR A 36 11.74 2.06 28.96
C TYR A 36 10.67 1.07 29.44
N ASP A 37 9.86 1.50 30.39
CA ASP A 37 8.78 0.70 30.97
C ASP A 37 7.43 1.23 30.48
N VAL A 38 6.58 0.31 30.02
CA VAL A 38 5.27 0.63 29.47
C VAL A 38 4.21 -0.06 30.31
N GLU A 39 3.31 0.73 30.86
CA GLU A 39 2.08 0.26 31.50
C GLU A 39 0.98 0.17 30.44
N PHE A 40 0.51 -1.05 30.17
CA PHE A 40 -0.53 -1.33 29.18
C PHE A 40 -1.92 -1.25 29.81
N ASP A 41 -2.85 -0.63 29.09
CA ASP A 41 -4.26 -0.57 29.48
C ASP A 41 -4.83 -1.99 29.68
N GLU A 42 -5.65 -2.18 30.71
CA GLU A 42 -6.20 -3.49 31.09
C GLU A 42 -7.01 -4.17 29.97
N ARG A 43 -7.50 -3.38 29.00
CA ARG A 43 -8.15 -3.90 27.77
C ARG A 43 -7.21 -4.76 26.92
N TYR A 44 -5.90 -4.61 27.06
CA TYR A 44 -4.89 -5.36 26.30
C TYR A 44 -4.03 -6.22 27.25
N PRO A 45 -4.44 -7.46 27.55
CA PRO A 45 -3.61 -8.38 28.30
C PRO A 45 -2.29 -8.65 27.57
N VAL A 46 -1.16 -8.32 28.21
CA VAL A 46 0.20 -8.46 27.67
C VAL A 46 1.08 -9.38 28.51
N ASN A 47 2.10 -9.95 27.89
CA ASN A 47 3.22 -10.60 28.56
C ASN A 47 4.50 -10.43 27.74
N SER A 48 5.66 -10.73 28.35
CA SER A 48 6.96 -10.50 27.71
C SER A 48 7.28 -11.44 26.54
N SER A 49 6.54 -12.53 26.35
CA SER A 49 6.75 -13.46 25.23
C SER A 49 5.94 -13.12 23.98
N MET A 50 5.00 -12.17 24.07
CA MET A 50 4.23 -11.72 22.89
C MET A 50 5.16 -11.06 21.87
N PRO A 51 5.07 -11.38 20.57
CA PRO A 51 5.82 -10.69 19.54
C PRO A 51 5.51 -9.18 19.54
N THR A 52 6.49 -8.35 19.21
CA THR A 52 6.29 -6.88 19.12
C THR A 52 7.09 -6.34 17.93
N PRO A 53 6.74 -6.77 16.71
CA PRO A 53 7.52 -6.45 15.53
C PRO A 53 7.46 -4.96 15.13
N ARG A 54 6.59 -4.15 15.74
CA ARG A 54 6.47 -2.72 15.45
C ARG A 54 5.91 -1.97 16.65
N ILE A 55 6.54 -0.84 16.98
CA ILE A 55 6.13 0.07 18.05
C ILE A 55 6.09 1.49 17.49
N PHE A 56 5.02 2.23 17.79
CA PHE A 56 4.85 3.64 17.42
C PHE A 56 4.32 4.48 18.56
N ILE A 57 4.67 5.76 18.58
CA ILE A 57 4.03 6.75 19.44
C ILE A 57 2.70 7.17 18.81
N TYR A 58 1.69 7.28 19.66
CA TYR A 58 0.49 8.07 19.37
C TYR A 58 0.54 9.35 20.20
N SER A 59 0.80 10.48 19.54
CA SER A 59 0.91 11.77 20.21
C SER A 59 -0.47 12.24 20.67
N LYS A 60 -0.63 12.39 21.98
CA LYS A 60 -1.87 12.94 22.58
C LYS A 60 -2.07 14.42 22.22
N GLU A 61 -0.98 15.17 22.12
CA GLU A 61 -1.00 16.60 21.77
C GLU A 61 -1.50 16.80 20.34
N LYS A 62 -0.95 16.04 19.38
CA LYS A 62 -1.27 16.17 17.95
C LYS A 62 -2.46 15.31 17.51
N VAL A 63 -2.91 14.40 18.37
CA VAL A 63 -4.00 13.44 18.12
C VAL A 63 -3.75 12.61 16.85
N ARG A 64 -2.54 12.07 16.73
CA ARG A 64 -2.12 11.24 15.60
C ARG A 64 -0.91 10.37 15.92
N PHE A 65 -0.64 9.35 15.09
CA PHE A 65 0.66 8.67 15.07
C PHE A 65 1.79 9.67 14.84
N ALA A 66 2.92 9.43 15.49
CA ALA A 66 4.05 10.35 15.44
C ALA A 66 5.39 9.62 15.62
N GLY A 67 6.45 10.35 15.26
CA GLY A 67 7.83 9.90 15.43
C GLY A 67 8.26 8.89 14.37
N GLU A 68 9.38 8.23 14.66
CA GLU A 68 9.86 7.10 13.90
C GLU A 68 9.45 5.84 14.64
N GLY A 69 8.98 4.82 13.92
CA GLY A 69 8.74 3.51 14.51
C GLY A 69 10.05 2.87 14.92
N TRP A 70 10.02 2.05 15.95
CA TRP A 70 11.21 1.32 16.39
C TRP A 70 10.89 -0.13 16.74
N GLU A 71 11.96 -0.92 16.77
CA GLU A 71 11.94 -2.30 17.20
C GLU A 71 12.39 -2.40 18.64
N CYS A 72 12.11 -3.54 19.28
CA CYS A 72 12.67 -3.86 20.58
C CYS A 72 13.65 -5.03 20.46
N ASP A 73 14.78 -4.93 21.15
CA ASP A 73 15.79 -5.99 21.16
C ASP A 73 15.41 -7.10 22.14
N LYS A 74 14.88 -6.69 23.30
CA LYS A 74 14.52 -7.58 24.40
C LYS A 74 13.35 -7.00 25.18
N LYS A 75 12.56 -7.88 25.81
CA LYS A 75 11.52 -7.50 26.75
C LYS A 75 11.60 -8.30 28.04
N GLU A 76 11.21 -7.68 29.15
CA GLU A 76 11.01 -8.37 30.43
C GLU A 76 9.74 -7.89 31.12
N HIS A 77 9.12 -8.79 31.87
CA HIS A 77 7.94 -8.46 32.66
C HIS A 77 8.39 -7.82 33.96
N VAL A 78 7.87 -6.63 34.27
CA VAL A 78 8.20 -5.91 35.50
C VAL A 78 7.19 -6.26 36.58
N VAL A 79 5.93 -5.91 36.35
CA VAL A 79 4.76 -6.22 37.18
C VAL A 79 3.53 -6.41 36.27
N TYR A 80 2.38 -6.77 36.83
CA TYR A 80 1.15 -6.95 36.05
C TYR A 80 0.91 -5.77 35.10
N GLN A 81 0.67 -6.07 33.81
CA GLN A 81 0.46 -5.09 32.74
C GLN A 81 1.63 -4.12 32.49
N THR A 82 2.82 -4.38 33.03
CA THR A 82 4.00 -3.54 32.78
C THR A 82 5.13 -4.36 32.15
N ILE A 83 5.50 -3.99 30.93
CA ILE A 83 6.63 -4.59 30.20
C ILE A 83 7.73 -3.56 30.06
N ARG A 84 8.95 -3.98 30.38
CA ARG A 84 10.17 -3.26 30.04
C ARG A 84 10.64 -3.66 28.66
N PHE A 85 10.94 -2.68 27.84
CA PHE A 85 11.51 -2.83 26.52
C PHE A 85 12.94 -2.30 26.52
N TYR A 86 13.84 -3.05 25.88
CA TYR A 86 15.22 -2.67 25.63
C TYR A 86 15.42 -2.35 24.15
N GLY A 87 16.36 -1.44 23.89
CA GLY A 87 16.80 -1.10 22.54
C GLY A 87 16.62 0.37 22.22
N ASN A 88 16.91 0.72 20.96
CA ASN A 88 16.81 2.09 20.47
C ASN A 88 15.37 2.60 20.55
N LYS A 89 15.21 3.83 21.03
CA LYS A 89 13.92 4.51 21.14
C LYS A 89 14.09 6.02 20.89
N PRO A 90 13.02 6.74 20.53
CA PRO A 90 13.03 8.19 20.59
C PRO A 90 13.31 8.68 22.02
N ALA A 91 13.90 9.87 22.14
CA ALA A 91 14.16 10.49 23.44
C ALA A 91 12.92 11.20 23.99
N ASN A 92 12.80 11.27 25.33
CA ASN A 92 11.75 11.99 26.05
C ASN A 92 10.34 11.47 25.77
N ILE A 93 10.18 10.15 25.80
CA ILE A 93 8.90 9.47 25.51
C ILE A 93 8.08 9.20 26.78
N THR A 94 8.58 9.55 27.96
CA THR A 94 7.82 9.40 29.22
C THR A 94 6.47 10.14 29.14
N GLY A 95 5.37 9.43 29.45
CA GLY A 95 4.00 9.94 29.40
C GLY A 95 3.29 9.80 28.05
N GLU A 96 4.04 9.51 26.99
CA GLU A 96 3.47 9.26 25.66
C GLU A 96 2.67 7.95 25.61
N THR A 97 1.68 7.91 24.73
CA THR A 97 1.00 6.67 24.39
C THR A 97 1.82 5.92 23.35
N ILE A 98 2.05 4.64 23.57
CA ILE A 98 2.62 3.75 22.56
C ILE A 98 1.61 2.73 22.08
N CYS A 99 1.67 2.45 20.79
CA CYS A 99 0.91 1.43 20.09
C CYS A 99 1.86 0.33 19.67
N VAL A 100 1.55 -0.91 20.03
CA VAL A 100 2.39 -2.08 19.79
C VAL A 100 1.63 -3.10 18.98
N TRP A 101 2.13 -3.39 17.78
CA TRP A 101 1.62 -4.47 16.94
C TRP A 101 2.14 -5.79 17.47
N HIS A 102 1.32 -6.83 17.46
CA HIS A 102 1.74 -8.20 17.84
C HIS A 102 1.79 -9.18 16.67
N SER A 103 1.37 -8.74 15.49
CA SER A 103 1.41 -9.50 14.24
C SER A 103 1.36 -8.53 13.07
N PHE A 104 1.92 -8.92 11.92
CA PHE A 104 1.74 -8.19 10.67
C PHE A 104 0.69 -8.87 9.80
N HIS A 105 1.02 -10.02 9.20
CA HIS A 105 0.20 -10.64 8.16
C HIS A 105 -0.42 -11.96 8.66
N PHE A 106 -1.61 -11.90 9.24
CA PHE A 106 -2.53 -13.03 9.27
C PHE A 106 -3.46 -13.00 8.05
N ARG A 107 -4.34 -14.01 7.93
CA ARG A 107 -5.39 -14.01 6.89
C ARG A 107 -6.19 -12.70 6.91
N PRO A 108 -6.65 -12.19 5.77
CA PRO A 108 -7.41 -10.95 5.71
C PRO A 108 -8.80 -11.08 6.35
N ALA A 109 -9.40 -9.96 6.73
CA ALA A 109 -10.77 -9.96 7.27
C ALA A 109 -11.78 -10.42 6.20
N ILE A 110 -11.60 -9.96 4.95
CA ILE A 110 -12.32 -10.45 3.78
C ILE A 110 -11.33 -10.75 2.65
N LEU A 111 -11.28 -12.01 2.24
CA LEU A 111 -10.56 -12.46 1.03
C LEU A 111 -11.56 -12.54 -0.14
N ILE A 112 -11.22 -11.92 -1.27
CA ILE A 112 -11.95 -11.95 -2.54
C ILE A 112 -10.99 -12.55 -3.57
N GLN A 113 -11.15 -13.83 -3.88
CA GLN A 113 -10.22 -14.57 -4.71
C GLN A 113 -10.94 -15.24 -5.89
N GLU A 114 -10.42 -15.04 -7.10
CA GLU A 114 -11.00 -15.63 -8.32
C GLU A 114 -12.51 -15.38 -8.44
N ALA A 115 -12.97 -14.21 -7.96
CA ALA A 115 -14.38 -13.84 -7.91
C ALA A 115 -14.70 -12.75 -8.94
N VAL A 116 -15.95 -12.73 -9.39
CA VAL A 116 -16.45 -11.77 -10.39
C VAL A 116 -17.63 -11.00 -9.81
N ASN A 117 -17.65 -9.68 -9.97
CA ASN A 117 -18.73 -8.79 -9.53
C ASN A 117 -19.00 -8.89 -8.02
N THR A 118 -18.04 -8.47 -7.20
CA THR A 118 -18.20 -8.41 -5.74
C THR A 118 -18.56 -7.01 -5.26
N ILE A 119 -19.61 -6.89 -4.45
CA ILE A 119 -20.05 -5.62 -3.85
C ILE A 119 -19.90 -5.70 -2.33
N LEU A 120 -19.15 -4.76 -1.77
CA LEU A 120 -19.07 -4.51 -0.32
C LEU A 120 -19.80 -3.19 -0.02
N ARG A 121 -20.92 -3.26 0.68
CA ARG A 121 -21.72 -2.07 1.01
C ARG A 121 -21.91 -1.91 2.52
N GLU A 122 -21.55 -0.76 3.07
CA GLU A 122 -21.75 -0.48 4.50
C GLU A 122 -21.08 -1.55 5.39
N VAL A 123 -19.92 -2.07 4.95
CA VAL A 123 -19.11 -3.02 5.72
C VAL A 123 -18.19 -2.23 6.64
N THR A 124 -18.03 -2.68 7.88
CA THR A 124 -17.09 -2.10 8.85
C THR A 124 -16.11 -3.15 9.35
N VAL A 125 -14.81 -2.84 9.36
CA VAL A 125 -13.77 -3.65 10.00
C VAL A 125 -13.10 -2.78 11.06
N HIS A 126 -13.32 -3.13 12.32
CA HIS A 126 -12.74 -2.44 13.47
C HIS A 126 -11.36 -2.92 13.83
N SER A 127 -11.10 -4.21 13.63
CA SER A 127 -9.80 -4.78 13.94
C SER A 127 -9.52 -6.03 13.12
N GLN A 128 -8.26 -6.25 12.75
CA GLN A 128 -7.78 -7.46 12.07
C GLN A 128 -6.27 -7.67 12.32
N PRO A 129 -5.80 -8.89 12.70
CA PRO A 129 -4.39 -9.23 12.81
C PRO A 129 -3.66 -9.36 11.45
N GLY A 130 -4.04 -8.56 10.46
CA GLY A 130 -3.64 -8.69 9.06
C GLY A 130 -4.23 -7.55 8.24
N MET A 131 -4.36 -7.77 6.93
CA MET A 131 -5.01 -6.83 6.03
C MET A 131 -6.53 -6.84 6.20
N GLY A 132 -7.19 -5.71 5.93
CA GLY A 132 -8.65 -5.64 5.96
C GLY A 132 -9.31 -6.44 4.83
N ILE A 133 -9.22 -5.92 3.60
CA ILE A 133 -9.80 -6.54 2.41
C ILE A 133 -8.69 -6.90 1.43
N VAL A 134 -8.62 -8.15 1.01
CA VAL A 134 -7.67 -8.58 -0.03
C VAL A 134 -8.44 -9.07 -1.24
N GLY A 135 -8.18 -8.46 -2.39
CA GLY A 135 -8.59 -8.96 -3.70
C GLY A 135 -7.44 -9.61 -4.43
N HIS A 136 -7.62 -10.83 -4.91
CA HIS A 136 -6.62 -11.56 -5.68
C HIS A 136 -7.25 -12.20 -6.90
N ARG A 137 -6.65 -12.00 -8.08
CA ARG A 137 -7.12 -12.58 -9.35
C ARG A 137 -8.64 -12.46 -9.58
N SER A 138 -9.23 -11.36 -9.15
CA SER A 138 -10.68 -11.12 -9.22
C SER A 138 -11.05 -10.04 -10.23
N GLU A 139 -12.32 -9.96 -10.61
CA GLU A 139 -12.85 -9.01 -11.59
C GLU A 139 -14.03 -8.24 -11.02
N ASN A 140 -14.05 -6.92 -11.23
CA ASN A 140 -15.14 -6.03 -10.81
C ASN A 140 -15.43 -6.07 -9.29
N ILE A 141 -14.77 -5.19 -8.54
CA ILE A 141 -14.95 -5.07 -7.08
C ILE A 141 -15.40 -3.65 -6.74
N TYR A 142 -16.53 -3.55 -6.03
CA TYR A 142 -17.17 -2.29 -5.69
C TYR A 142 -17.35 -2.17 -4.18
N ALA A 143 -16.64 -1.23 -3.55
CA ALA A 143 -16.80 -0.85 -2.16
C ALA A 143 -17.56 0.49 -2.07
N LYS A 144 -18.66 0.51 -1.32
CA LYS A 144 -19.45 1.72 -1.07
C LYS A 144 -19.71 1.88 0.42
N ARG A 145 -19.27 3.00 1.00
CA ARG A 145 -19.33 3.21 2.46
C ARG A 145 -18.68 2.08 3.24
N LEU A 146 -17.56 1.56 2.72
CA LEU A 146 -16.68 0.67 3.48
C LEU A 146 -15.98 1.50 4.56
N ARG A 147 -15.87 0.96 5.77
CA ARG A 147 -15.17 1.58 6.89
C ARG A 147 -14.13 0.62 7.45
N ILE A 148 -12.86 0.98 7.40
CA ILE A 148 -11.79 0.28 8.09
C ILE A 148 -11.20 1.27 9.07
N VAL A 149 -11.76 1.26 10.28
CA VAL A 149 -11.58 2.33 11.27
C VAL A 149 -11.54 1.72 12.65
N PRO A 150 -10.77 2.26 13.60
CA PRO A 150 -10.75 1.73 14.96
C PRO A 150 -12.16 1.71 15.56
N GLU A 151 -12.39 0.79 16.50
CA GLU A 151 -13.55 0.91 17.38
C GLU A 151 -13.46 2.23 18.18
N ALA A 152 -14.60 2.78 18.60
CA ALA A 152 -14.59 4.01 19.40
C ALA A 152 -13.75 3.83 20.68
N GLY A 153 -12.77 4.71 20.88
CA GLY A 153 -11.82 4.63 22.01
C GLY A 153 -10.58 3.79 21.74
N GLU A 154 -10.45 3.23 20.53
CA GLU A 154 -9.25 2.57 20.03
C GLU A 154 -8.47 3.49 19.07
N TYR A 155 -7.17 3.22 18.90
CA TYR A 155 -6.27 4.00 18.04
C TYR A 155 -5.96 3.31 16.72
N MET A 156 -6.07 1.98 16.70
CA MET A 156 -5.65 1.12 15.59
C MET A 156 -6.82 0.32 15.03
N SER A 157 -6.80 0.06 13.72
CA SER A 157 -7.77 -0.81 13.07
C SER A 157 -7.12 -2.15 12.70
N VAL A 158 -6.70 -2.28 11.44
CA VAL A 158 -6.05 -3.48 10.91
C VAL A 158 -4.54 -3.34 10.95
N ASN A 159 -3.82 -4.45 11.13
CA ASN A 159 -2.39 -4.40 11.45
C ASN A 159 -1.50 -4.02 10.26
N THR A 160 -1.98 -4.21 9.02
CA THR A 160 -1.27 -3.83 7.78
C THR A 160 -2.22 -3.05 6.87
N ASP A 161 -2.21 -3.28 5.56
CA ASP A 161 -3.04 -2.58 4.59
C ASP A 161 -4.53 -2.66 4.96
N ALA A 162 -5.24 -1.54 4.86
CA ALA A 162 -6.69 -1.56 4.94
C ALA A 162 -7.28 -2.37 3.77
N THR A 163 -6.78 -2.14 2.56
CA THR A 163 -7.19 -2.91 1.38
C THR A 163 -6.02 -3.15 0.43
N HIS A 164 -6.03 -4.30 -0.25
CA HIS A 164 -4.90 -4.71 -1.10
C HIS A 164 -5.40 -5.56 -2.27
N PHE A 165 -5.03 -5.19 -3.51
CA PHE A 165 -5.56 -5.77 -4.74
C PHE A 165 -4.43 -6.20 -5.68
N THR A 166 -4.34 -7.51 -5.88
CA THR A 166 -3.31 -8.18 -6.70
C THR A 166 -3.94 -8.85 -7.91
N SER A 167 -3.39 -8.60 -9.10
CA SER A 167 -3.79 -9.27 -10.35
C SER A 167 -5.29 -9.23 -10.63
N CYS A 168 -5.97 -8.17 -10.18
CA CYS A 168 -7.37 -7.95 -10.45
C CYS A 168 -7.59 -7.36 -11.85
N LYS A 169 -8.82 -7.39 -12.37
CA LYS A 169 -9.17 -6.76 -13.66
C LYS A 169 -10.56 -6.13 -13.62
N GLY A 170 -10.94 -5.46 -14.71
CA GLY A 170 -12.22 -4.76 -14.79
C GLY A 170 -12.22 -3.46 -13.96
N ASP A 171 -13.31 -3.17 -13.28
CA ASP A 171 -13.45 -1.97 -12.42
C ASP A 171 -13.10 -2.28 -10.95
N LEU A 172 -12.30 -1.41 -10.33
CA LEU A 172 -12.08 -1.40 -8.88
C LEU A 172 -12.53 -0.04 -8.33
N LYS A 173 -13.67 -0.01 -7.62
CA LYS A 173 -14.28 1.25 -7.18
C LYS A 173 -14.46 1.33 -5.68
N PHE A 174 -14.00 2.43 -5.11
CA PHE A 174 -14.24 2.86 -3.74
C PHE A 174 -15.00 4.19 -3.76
N ASP A 175 -16.18 4.20 -3.13
CA ASP A 175 -17.12 5.33 -3.13
C ASP A 175 -17.54 5.63 -1.69
N ASP A 176 -17.16 6.83 -1.20
CA ASP A 176 -17.54 7.32 0.13
C ASP A 176 -17.06 6.39 1.26
N CYS A 177 -15.82 5.90 1.18
CA CYS A 177 -15.20 4.98 2.13
C CYS A 177 -14.33 5.70 3.18
N GLN A 178 -14.09 5.06 4.33
CA GLN A 178 -13.30 5.62 5.43
C GLN A 178 -12.19 4.65 5.86
N PHE A 179 -10.98 5.16 6.04
CA PHE A 179 -9.80 4.40 6.42
C PHE A 179 -9.03 5.14 7.52
N GLU A 180 -8.84 4.50 8.67
CA GLU A 180 -8.19 5.11 9.82
C GLU A 180 -7.43 4.06 10.65
N GLY A 181 -6.29 4.43 11.22
CA GLY A 181 -5.60 3.63 12.24
C GLY A 181 -4.98 2.32 11.74
N HIS A 182 -4.92 2.10 10.44
CA HIS A 182 -4.38 0.90 9.83
C HIS A 182 -2.84 0.97 9.78
N GLY A 183 -2.20 -0.20 9.82
CA GLY A 183 -0.75 -0.29 9.99
C GLY A 183 0.07 -0.22 8.70
N ASP A 184 -0.56 -0.11 7.54
CA ASP A 184 0.08 0.13 6.24
C ASP A 184 -0.90 0.87 5.31
N ASP A 185 -0.85 0.69 3.99
CA ASP A 185 -1.65 1.48 3.03
C ASP A 185 -3.18 1.40 3.18
N ALA A 186 -3.89 2.48 2.82
CA ALA A 186 -5.35 2.40 2.72
C ALA A 186 -5.78 1.52 1.54
N ILE A 187 -5.05 1.64 0.43
CA ILE A 187 -5.21 0.77 -0.73
C ILE A 187 -3.87 0.61 -1.47
N ASN A 188 -3.48 -0.64 -1.75
CA ASN A 188 -2.42 -0.98 -2.70
C ASN A 188 -3.04 -1.74 -3.89
N VAL A 189 -2.78 -1.28 -5.13
CA VAL A 189 -3.31 -1.90 -6.36
C VAL A 189 -2.17 -2.19 -7.33
N HIS A 190 -1.92 -3.48 -7.60
CA HIS A 190 -0.80 -3.90 -8.44
C HIS A 190 -1.02 -5.26 -9.11
N ASN A 191 -0.08 -5.61 -9.98
CA ASN A 191 0.19 -6.97 -10.46
C ASN A 191 1.60 -7.39 -10.00
N TYR A 192 1.97 -8.66 -10.20
CA TYR A 192 3.30 -9.16 -9.87
C TYR A 192 4.23 -9.17 -11.07
N TYR A 193 5.49 -8.85 -10.82
CA TYR A 193 6.59 -9.22 -11.69
C TYR A 193 6.93 -10.70 -11.47
N TYR A 194 6.61 -11.53 -12.47
CA TYR A 194 6.99 -12.93 -12.49
C TYR A 194 8.47 -13.10 -12.85
N THR A 195 9.19 -13.85 -12.01
CA THR A 195 10.53 -14.32 -12.30
C THR A 195 10.46 -15.46 -13.32
N ILE A 196 11.23 -15.35 -14.40
CA ILE A 196 11.29 -16.33 -15.50
C ILE A 196 12.32 -17.41 -15.17
N MET A 197 11.91 -18.68 -15.26
CA MET A 197 12.75 -19.85 -14.97
C MET A 197 12.65 -20.89 -16.10
N ASN A 198 13.68 -21.74 -16.23
CA ASN A 198 13.66 -22.95 -17.08
C ASN A 198 13.07 -22.72 -18.49
N SER A 199 13.49 -21.63 -19.14
CA SER A 199 12.97 -21.18 -20.42
C SER A 199 13.61 -21.93 -21.61
N ARG A 200 12.82 -22.22 -22.64
CA ARG A 200 13.25 -22.79 -23.92
C ARG A 200 12.27 -22.37 -25.03
N GLY A 201 12.75 -21.55 -25.96
CA GLY A 201 11.90 -20.98 -27.03
C GLY A 201 10.76 -20.16 -26.42
N ASN A 202 9.52 -20.49 -26.77
CA ASN A 202 8.32 -19.84 -26.27
C ASN A 202 7.75 -20.44 -24.97
N THR A 203 8.45 -21.41 -24.35
CA THR A 203 7.99 -22.06 -23.11
C THR A 203 8.88 -21.66 -21.94
N CYS A 204 8.30 -21.36 -20.78
CA CYS A 204 9.04 -21.12 -19.55
C CYS A 204 8.23 -21.51 -18.31
N GLU A 205 8.88 -21.54 -17.16
CA GLU A 205 8.23 -21.54 -15.85
C GLU A 205 8.28 -20.13 -15.26
N ILE A 206 7.24 -19.77 -14.52
CA ILE A 206 7.15 -18.48 -13.82
C ILE A 206 6.78 -18.69 -12.36
N THR A 207 7.28 -17.82 -11.50
CA THR A 207 6.93 -17.72 -10.08
C THR A 207 6.92 -16.26 -9.65
N VAL A 208 6.21 -15.97 -8.57
CA VAL A 208 6.37 -14.69 -7.85
C VAL A 208 7.31 -14.97 -6.67
N GLU A 209 8.39 -14.19 -6.57
CA GLU A 209 9.32 -14.26 -5.44
C GLU A 209 8.82 -13.37 -4.29
N ASP A 210 9.05 -13.80 -3.06
CA ASP A 210 8.77 -13.04 -1.82
C ASP A 210 7.33 -12.51 -1.60
N ALA A 211 6.32 -13.10 -2.23
CA ALA A 211 4.90 -12.71 -2.06
C ALA A 211 4.15 -13.37 -0.88
N ASP A 212 4.88 -13.89 0.11
CA ASP A 212 4.32 -14.69 1.22
C ASP A 212 3.44 -13.89 2.19
N ALA A 213 3.43 -12.55 2.09
CA ALA A 213 2.73 -11.64 2.99
C ALA A 213 1.31 -11.24 2.52
N HIS A 214 0.93 -11.57 1.28
CA HIS A 214 -0.32 -11.08 0.67
C HIS A 214 -1.47 -12.10 0.77
N ALA A 215 -2.03 -12.51 -0.36
CA ALA A 215 -3.13 -13.48 -0.41
C ALA A 215 -2.68 -14.93 -0.11
N GLN A 216 -1.37 -15.21 -0.10
CA GLN A 216 -0.79 -16.55 0.11
C GLN A 216 -1.37 -17.60 -0.85
N VAL A 217 -1.53 -17.21 -2.10
CA VAL A 217 -2.04 -18.06 -3.19
C VAL A 217 -1.16 -17.89 -4.42
N LEU A 218 -1.06 -18.97 -5.19
CA LEU A 218 -0.29 -18.98 -6.44
C LEU A 218 -0.92 -18.00 -7.44
N ASP A 219 -0.13 -17.04 -7.92
CA ASP A 219 -0.48 -16.18 -9.05
C ASP A 219 0.06 -16.74 -10.37
N TYR A 220 -0.69 -16.54 -11.45
CA TYR A 220 -0.43 -17.07 -12.78
C TYR A 220 -1.30 -16.35 -13.80
N PRO A 221 -0.96 -16.26 -15.09
CA PRO A 221 -1.85 -15.68 -16.10
C PRO A 221 -2.93 -16.67 -16.60
N ASP A 222 -3.95 -16.16 -17.29
CA ASP A 222 -4.92 -16.95 -18.04
C ASP A 222 -4.52 -17.09 -19.51
N ALA A 223 -5.03 -18.11 -20.20
CA ALA A 223 -4.84 -18.20 -21.65
C ALA A 223 -5.47 -16.98 -22.34
N SER A 224 -4.76 -16.43 -23.33
CA SER A 224 -5.05 -15.18 -24.04
C SER A 224 -4.70 -13.87 -23.30
N ASP A 225 -4.26 -13.94 -22.04
CA ASP A 225 -3.70 -12.76 -21.36
C ASP A 225 -2.47 -12.24 -22.13
N THR A 226 -2.29 -10.94 -22.11
CA THR A 226 -1.06 -10.26 -22.54
C THR A 226 -0.11 -10.12 -21.36
N LEU A 227 1.12 -10.57 -21.54
CA LEU A 227 2.25 -10.29 -20.65
C LEU A 227 3.19 -9.27 -21.28
N GLU A 228 3.70 -8.34 -20.50
CA GLU A 228 4.85 -7.52 -20.86
C GLU A 228 6.13 -8.14 -20.33
N LEU A 229 7.14 -8.22 -21.18
CA LEU A 229 8.53 -8.45 -20.81
C LEU A 229 9.14 -7.13 -20.36
N VAL A 230 9.67 -7.10 -19.14
CA VAL A 230 10.10 -5.88 -18.46
C VAL A 230 11.54 -6.04 -17.99
N GLU A 231 12.41 -5.07 -18.27
CA GLU A 231 13.79 -5.07 -17.76
C GLU A 231 13.82 -4.98 -16.24
N ILE A 232 14.59 -5.85 -15.58
CA ILE A 232 14.74 -5.83 -14.11
C ILE A 232 15.43 -4.55 -13.64
N GLU A 233 16.45 -4.07 -14.36
CA GLU A 233 17.28 -2.94 -13.94
C GLU A 233 16.49 -1.63 -13.87
N SER A 234 15.61 -1.40 -14.84
CA SER A 234 14.92 -0.12 -15.06
C SER A 234 13.40 -0.19 -14.90
N LEU A 235 12.82 -1.39 -14.88
CA LEU A 235 11.38 -1.65 -15.01
C LEU A 235 10.78 -1.14 -16.33
N SER A 236 11.60 -1.02 -17.37
CA SER A 236 11.14 -0.62 -18.71
C SER A 236 10.46 -1.78 -19.44
N PRO A 237 9.22 -1.60 -19.96
CA PRO A 237 8.60 -2.58 -20.85
C PRO A 237 9.35 -2.65 -22.18
N VAL A 238 9.58 -3.87 -22.68
CA VAL A 238 10.34 -4.13 -23.91
C VAL A 238 9.46 -4.71 -25.00
N ARG A 239 8.60 -5.67 -24.65
CA ARG A 239 7.81 -6.44 -25.61
C ARG A 239 6.58 -7.06 -24.95
N GLU A 240 5.52 -7.25 -25.73
CA GLU A 240 4.34 -8.00 -25.33
C GLU A 240 4.34 -9.45 -25.88
N TYR A 241 3.71 -10.33 -25.11
CA TYR A 241 3.46 -11.73 -25.44
C TYR A 241 2.01 -12.09 -25.15
N LYS A 242 1.43 -12.97 -25.97
CA LYS A 242 0.15 -13.63 -25.64
C LYS A 242 0.41 -14.99 -25.01
N VAL A 243 -0.29 -15.28 -23.91
CA VAL A 243 -0.23 -16.60 -23.28
C VAL A 243 -1.12 -17.57 -24.05
N ILE A 244 -0.54 -18.68 -24.53
CA ILE A 244 -1.23 -19.73 -25.28
C ILE A 244 -1.80 -20.78 -24.34
N SER A 245 -1.01 -21.22 -23.35
CA SER A 245 -1.44 -22.22 -22.36
C SER A 245 -0.66 -22.09 -21.06
N ILE A 246 -1.27 -22.61 -19.99
CA ILE A 246 -0.72 -22.60 -18.64
C ILE A 246 -0.96 -23.96 -17.97
N GLU A 247 0.03 -24.44 -17.24
CA GLU A 247 -0.03 -25.60 -16.35
C GLU A 247 0.47 -25.18 -14.95
N ASN A 248 -0.43 -25.15 -13.97
CA ASN A 248 -0.13 -24.70 -12.61
C ASN A 248 0.38 -25.84 -11.72
N SER A 249 1.42 -25.57 -10.93
CA SER A 249 1.94 -26.51 -9.93
C SER A 249 1.98 -25.87 -8.54
N LYS A 250 0.90 -26.05 -7.76
CA LYS A 250 0.84 -25.56 -6.36
C LYS A 250 1.92 -26.18 -5.48
N ALA A 251 2.27 -27.45 -5.71
CA ALA A 251 3.29 -28.15 -4.93
C ALA A 251 4.70 -27.58 -5.14
N GLN A 252 4.98 -27.03 -6.32
CA GLN A 252 6.26 -26.40 -6.64
C GLN A 252 6.16 -24.86 -6.61
N TRP A 253 5.00 -24.32 -6.24
CA TRP A 253 4.67 -22.89 -6.21
C TRP A 253 5.05 -22.12 -7.48
N LYS A 254 4.80 -22.73 -8.65
CA LYS A 254 5.13 -22.13 -9.95
C LYS A 254 4.15 -22.57 -11.03
N SER A 255 4.17 -21.88 -12.17
CA SER A 255 3.36 -22.20 -13.33
C SER A 255 4.20 -22.29 -14.59
N LYS A 256 3.96 -23.34 -15.40
CA LYS A 256 4.56 -23.47 -16.73
C LYS A 256 3.65 -22.82 -17.75
N ILE A 257 4.20 -21.94 -18.58
CA ILE A 257 3.44 -21.21 -19.60
C ILE A 257 4.04 -21.40 -21.00
N VAL A 258 3.18 -21.30 -22.01
CA VAL A 258 3.57 -21.23 -23.42
C VAL A 258 3.12 -19.88 -23.96
N LEU A 259 4.02 -19.16 -24.62
CA LEU A 259 3.79 -17.86 -25.24
C LEU A 259 3.61 -17.99 -26.75
N ASP A 260 3.08 -16.96 -27.39
CA ASP A 260 2.85 -16.90 -28.84
C ASP A 260 4.13 -16.66 -29.66
N ALA A 261 5.24 -16.32 -29.00
CA ALA A 261 6.55 -16.15 -29.60
C ALA A 261 7.67 -16.54 -28.63
N ASP A 262 8.87 -16.77 -29.18
CA ASP A 262 10.04 -17.10 -28.37
C ASP A 262 10.47 -15.95 -27.45
N LEU A 263 10.91 -16.32 -26.24
CA LEU A 263 11.62 -15.42 -25.32
C LEU A 263 13.03 -15.12 -25.84
N PRO A 264 13.65 -14.00 -25.42
CA PRO A 264 15.08 -13.79 -25.66
C PRO A 264 15.93 -14.95 -25.13
N GLU A 265 17.03 -15.24 -25.82
CA GLU A 265 17.96 -16.31 -25.42
C GLU A 265 18.51 -16.08 -23.99
N ASP A 266 18.91 -14.85 -23.68
CA ASP A 266 19.17 -14.38 -22.32
C ASP A 266 17.94 -13.65 -21.76
N ASN A 267 17.10 -14.39 -21.03
CA ASN A 267 15.93 -13.84 -20.33
C ASN A 267 16.17 -13.57 -18.84
N SER A 268 17.39 -13.75 -18.33
CA SER A 268 17.72 -13.58 -16.91
C SER A 268 17.62 -12.13 -16.41
N LYS A 269 17.55 -11.17 -17.34
CA LYS A 269 17.47 -9.72 -17.08
C LYS A 269 16.05 -9.18 -17.12
N TYR A 270 15.05 -10.05 -17.25
CA TYR A 270 13.67 -9.62 -17.45
C TYR A 270 12.71 -10.31 -16.49
N TYR A 271 11.68 -9.58 -16.13
CA TYR A 271 10.44 -10.10 -15.59
C TYR A 271 9.39 -10.28 -16.69
N LEU A 272 8.37 -11.08 -16.42
CA LEU A 272 7.08 -10.99 -17.11
C LEU A 272 6.04 -10.37 -16.17
N VAL A 273 5.11 -9.58 -16.68
CA VAL A 273 4.00 -9.04 -15.88
C VAL A 273 2.70 -9.02 -16.67
N ASN A 274 1.58 -9.33 -16.02
CA ASN A 274 0.30 -9.47 -16.71
C ASN A 274 -0.44 -8.13 -16.83
N VAL A 275 -0.45 -7.56 -18.04
CA VAL A 275 -1.10 -6.27 -18.32
C VAL A 275 -2.55 -6.37 -18.75
N THR A 276 -3.07 -7.59 -18.95
CA THR A 276 -4.53 -7.82 -19.06
C THR A 276 -5.20 -7.72 -17.69
N ARG A 277 -4.45 -7.99 -16.62
CA ARG A 277 -4.94 -8.00 -15.24
C ARG A 277 -4.49 -6.75 -14.48
N LEU A 278 -4.92 -5.60 -15.00
CA LEU A 278 -4.77 -4.28 -14.41
C LEU A 278 -6.16 -3.66 -14.23
N PRO A 279 -6.67 -3.51 -12.99
CA PRO A 279 -8.01 -2.98 -12.79
C PRO A 279 -8.00 -1.45 -12.98
N LYS A 280 -9.13 -0.92 -13.46
CA LYS A 280 -9.37 0.53 -13.51
C LYS A 280 -9.76 1.01 -12.12
N LEU A 281 -8.88 1.77 -11.47
CA LEU A 281 -9.11 2.25 -10.11
C LEU A 281 -9.94 3.54 -10.12
N LYS A 282 -10.99 3.57 -9.29
CA LYS A 282 -11.76 4.78 -8.96
C LYS A 282 -11.85 4.88 -7.44
N PHE A 283 -11.09 5.80 -6.84
CA PHE A 283 -11.11 6.09 -5.41
C PHE A 283 -11.72 7.48 -5.20
N ILE A 284 -13.00 7.53 -4.83
CA ILE A 284 -13.82 8.74 -4.95
C ILE A 284 -14.48 9.07 -3.61
N GLY A 285 -14.36 10.33 -3.18
CA GLY A 285 -15.04 10.83 -1.98
C GLY A 285 -14.62 10.14 -0.69
N CYS A 286 -13.45 9.51 -0.66
CA CYS A 286 -12.98 8.72 0.47
C CYS A 286 -12.22 9.59 1.49
N HIS A 287 -12.21 9.15 2.75
CA HIS A 287 -11.49 9.79 3.83
C HIS A 287 -10.44 8.83 4.40
N VAL A 288 -9.17 9.22 4.32
CA VAL A 288 -8.02 8.45 4.80
C VAL A 288 -7.30 9.29 5.85
N ARG A 289 -7.12 8.77 7.06
CA ARG A 289 -6.46 9.54 8.11
C ARG A 289 -5.68 8.71 9.10
N ASN A 290 -4.67 9.32 9.69
CA ASN A 290 -4.03 8.87 10.92
C ASN A 290 -3.67 7.37 10.89
N HIS A 291 -2.81 7.01 9.94
CA HIS A 291 -2.38 5.64 9.69
C HIS A 291 -0.90 5.61 9.30
N LEU A 292 -0.32 4.42 9.26
CA LEU A 292 1.08 4.23 8.87
C LEU A 292 1.20 4.08 7.34
N SER A 293 2.37 4.37 6.76
CA SER A 293 2.63 4.18 5.32
C SER A 293 1.84 5.13 4.38
N ARG A 294 1.57 4.73 3.12
CA ARG A 294 0.95 5.58 2.08
C ARG A 294 -0.57 5.59 2.18
N GLY A 295 -1.24 6.59 1.63
CA GLY A 295 -2.71 6.54 1.50
C GLY A 295 -3.15 5.61 0.37
N VAL A 296 -2.93 6.04 -0.88
CA VAL A 296 -3.27 5.27 -2.09
C VAL A 296 -1.98 4.93 -2.83
N LEU A 297 -1.69 3.64 -3.00
CA LEU A 297 -0.56 3.13 -3.77
C LEU A 297 -1.04 2.54 -5.11
N ILE A 298 -0.59 3.16 -6.22
CA ILE A 298 -1.08 2.91 -7.58
C ILE A 298 0.05 2.31 -8.42
N LYS A 299 -0.13 1.05 -8.82
CA LYS A 299 0.70 0.29 -9.77
C LYS A 299 -0.19 -0.33 -10.85
N THR A 300 -1.08 0.48 -11.43
CA THR A 300 -2.04 0.06 -12.46
C THR A 300 -2.21 1.15 -13.51
N ARG A 301 -2.82 0.80 -14.65
CA ARG A 301 -3.20 1.75 -15.70
C ARG A 301 -4.65 2.14 -15.54
N ASN A 302 -4.98 3.41 -15.77
CA ASN A 302 -6.30 4.00 -15.58
C ASN A 302 -6.69 4.10 -14.09
N ALA A 303 -6.20 5.14 -13.42
CA ALA A 303 -6.55 5.42 -12.03
C ALA A 303 -7.15 6.82 -11.90
N LEU A 304 -8.20 6.93 -11.10
CA LEU A 304 -8.82 8.19 -10.69
C LEU A 304 -8.87 8.26 -9.17
N VAL A 305 -8.21 9.25 -8.59
CA VAL A 305 -8.36 9.63 -7.19
C VAL A 305 -8.99 11.02 -7.14
N GLU A 306 -10.24 11.09 -6.69
CA GLU A 306 -11.05 12.30 -6.79
C GLU A 306 -11.83 12.64 -5.53
N GLY A 307 -11.79 13.91 -5.12
CA GLY A 307 -12.65 14.42 -4.06
C GLY A 307 -12.37 13.79 -2.69
N CYS A 308 -11.18 13.23 -2.49
CA CYS A 308 -10.79 12.55 -1.27
C CYS A 308 -10.09 13.49 -0.29
N THR A 309 -10.16 13.15 0.99
CA THR A 309 -9.45 13.85 2.06
C THR A 309 -8.45 12.90 2.71
N PHE A 310 -7.19 13.31 2.75
CA PHE A 310 -6.08 12.66 3.42
C PHE A 310 -5.62 13.54 4.58
N GLU A 311 -5.60 13.02 5.79
CA GLU A 311 -5.30 13.81 6.99
C GLU A 311 -4.33 13.11 7.92
N SER A 312 -3.21 13.77 8.22
CA SER A 312 -2.25 13.27 9.21
C SER A 312 -1.78 11.83 8.92
N CYS A 313 -1.58 11.50 7.65
CA CYS A 313 -0.97 10.23 7.25
C CYS A 313 0.53 10.28 7.57
N MET A 314 1.09 9.20 8.10
CA MET A 314 2.54 9.14 8.37
C MET A 314 3.35 9.24 7.08
N GLY A 315 2.93 8.55 6.01
CA GLY A 315 3.56 8.57 4.70
C GLY A 315 2.84 9.45 3.68
N THR A 316 3.26 9.32 2.42
CA THR A 316 2.75 10.11 1.28
C THR A 316 1.28 9.79 1.01
N ALA A 317 0.45 10.81 0.81
CA ALA A 317 -0.99 10.62 0.64
C ALA A 317 -1.35 9.79 -0.60
N ILE A 318 -0.73 10.07 -1.74
CA ILE A 318 -0.91 9.29 -2.98
C ILE A 318 0.46 9.00 -3.59
N HIS A 319 0.72 7.72 -3.86
CA HIS A 319 1.95 7.25 -4.46
C HIS A 319 1.64 6.47 -5.73
N VAL A 320 2.12 6.96 -6.87
CA VAL A 320 2.14 6.25 -8.14
C VAL A 320 3.52 5.63 -8.29
N ALA A 321 3.58 4.31 -8.37
CA ALA A 321 4.81 3.56 -8.27
C ALA A 321 4.95 2.50 -9.36
N ALA A 322 6.17 1.96 -9.46
CA ALA A 322 6.46 0.57 -9.80
C ALA A 322 7.66 0.14 -8.96
N GLU A 323 7.61 -1.04 -8.34
CA GLU A 323 8.53 -1.42 -7.27
C GLU A 323 9.18 -2.77 -7.57
N GLY A 324 10.42 -2.72 -8.08
CA GLY A 324 11.18 -3.91 -8.45
C GLY A 324 11.58 -4.74 -7.23
N GLY A 325 11.94 -4.09 -6.13
CA GLY A 325 12.32 -4.77 -4.88
C GLY A 325 11.18 -5.55 -4.22
N TRP A 326 9.92 -5.13 -4.45
CA TRP A 326 8.72 -5.84 -4.00
C TRP A 326 8.16 -6.81 -5.05
N HIS A 327 8.75 -6.83 -6.25
CA HIS A 327 8.19 -7.52 -7.41
C HIS A 327 6.75 -7.07 -7.72
N GLU A 328 6.43 -5.79 -7.49
CA GLU A 328 5.09 -5.23 -7.69
C GLU A 328 5.09 -4.19 -8.81
N GLY A 329 4.38 -4.53 -9.89
CA GLY A 329 4.25 -3.73 -11.10
C GLY A 329 2.81 -3.34 -11.39
N VAL A 330 2.55 -2.54 -12.42
CA VAL A 330 3.45 -2.09 -13.50
C VAL A 330 3.70 -0.59 -13.47
N THR A 331 4.50 -0.08 -14.42
CA THR A 331 4.51 1.34 -14.74
C THR A 331 3.09 1.83 -15.04
N SER A 332 2.61 2.75 -14.20
CA SER A 332 1.27 3.33 -14.30
C SER A 332 1.11 4.26 -15.50
N ALA A 333 -0.09 4.29 -16.07
CA ALA A 333 -0.46 5.23 -17.13
C ALA A 333 -1.91 5.68 -17.00
N HIS A 334 -2.27 6.86 -17.53
CA HIS A 334 -3.62 7.43 -17.45
C HIS A 334 -4.09 7.62 -16.00
N VAL A 335 -3.31 8.39 -15.22
CA VAL A 335 -3.58 8.63 -13.80
C VAL A 335 -4.09 10.05 -13.61
N ILE A 336 -5.26 10.20 -12.99
CA ILE A 336 -5.88 11.48 -12.68
C ILE A 336 -6.01 11.60 -11.16
N ILE A 337 -5.37 12.62 -10.59
CA ILE A 337 -5.44 12.99 -9.18
C ILE A 337 -6.00 14.40 -9.09
N ARG A 338 -7.26 14.54 -8.69
CA ARG A 338 -7.92 15.85 -8.69
C ARG A 338 -8.87 16.12 -7.54
N ASN A 339 -9.05 17.40 -7.21
CA ASN A 339 -10.04 17.84 -6.21
C ASN A 339 -9.81 17.22 -4.82
N ASN A 340 -8.59 16.78 -4.50
CA ASN A 340 -8.27 16.15 -3.21
C ASN A 340 -7.72 17.17 -2.20
N ARG A 341 -7.86 16.84 -0.92
CA ARG A 341 -7.26 17.60 0.18
C ARG A 341 -6.26 16.71 0.91
N MET A 342 -5.02 17.14 1.03
CA MET A 342 -3.93 16.41 1.66
C MET A 342 -3.34 17.28 2.75
N MET A 343 -3.70 17.01 3.99
CA MET A 343 -3.42 17.88 5.13
C MET A 343 -2.51 17.17 6.11
N ARG A 344 -1.29 17.70 6.27
CA ARG A 344 -0.27 17.24 7.23
C ARG A 344 0.12 15.78 7.02
N CYS A 345 0.12 15.31 5.76
CA CYS A 345 0.58 13.98 5.35
C CYS A 345 2.11 13.96 5.19
N GLY A 346 2.71 12.77 5.14
CA GLY A 346 4.16 12.60 5.01
C GLY A 346 4.94 13.30 6.14
N HIS A 347 4.39 13.31 7.36
CA HIS A 347 5.08 13.87 8.52
C HIS A 347 6.02 12.86 9.19
N GLY A 348 5.81 11.56 8.96
CA GLY A 348 6.63 10.47 9.45
C GLY A 348 7.65 10.00 8.42
N ASN A 349 8.50 9.05 8.80
CA ASN A 349 9.42 8.39 7.85
C ASN A 349 8.84 7.13 7.21
N GLN A 350 7.91 6.44 7.89
CA GLN A 350 7.32 5.23 7.33
C GLN A 350 6.37 5.56 6.16
N GLY A 351 6.73 5.10 4.97
CA GLY A 351 5.98 5.29 3.73
C GLY A 351 5.96 6.73 3.20
N ARG A 352 6.84 7.60 3.69
CA ARG A 352 7.09 8.90 3.06
C ARG A 352 8.08 8.72 1.92
N ILE A 353 7.61 8.88 0.70
CA ILE A 353 8.38 8.59 -0.51
C ILE A 353 8.95 9.87 -1.08
N MET A 354 10.27 9.87 -1.30
CA MET A 354 11.04 10.98 -1.87
C MET A 354 10.79 12.35 -1.20
N GLY A 355 10.36 12.36 0.07
CA GLY A 355 10.07 13.59 0.84
C GLY A 355 8.71 14.24 0.55
N ALA A 356 7.87 13.63 -0.29
CA ALA A 356 6.57 14.16 -0.66
C ALA A 356 5.52 13.93 0.44
N SER A 357 4.86 15.02 0.85
CA SER A 357 3.70 14.97 1.75
C SER A 357 2.42 14.57 1.02
N GLY A 358 2.17 15.16 -0.14
CA GLY A 358 0.95 14.95 -0.93
C GLY A 358 1.10 13.81 -1.93
N ILE A 359 1.80 14.07 -3.04
CA ILE A 359 1.82 13.18 -4.20
C ILE A 359 3.24 12.82 -4.57
N CYS A 360 3.53 11.53 -4.72
CA CYS A 360 4.77 11.04 -5.30
C CYS A 360 4.47 10.21 -6.55
N VAL A 361 5.20 10.47 -7.63
CA VAL A 361 5.31 9.61 -8.81
C VAL A 361 6.78 9.26 -8.94
N ASN A 362 7.14 7.98 -8.79
CA ASN A 362 8.51 7.53 -8.99
C ASN A 362 8.58 6.04 -9.31
N ILE A 363 9.74 5.60 -9.75
CA ILE A 363 10.09 4.20 -9.92
C ILE A 363 11.07 3.80 -8.82
N ASP A 364 10.85 2.64 -8.21
CA ASP A 364 11.81 1.98 -7.33
C ASP A 364 12.46 0.82 -8.10
N ALA A 365 13.62 1.10 -8.67
CA ALA A 365 14.42 0.18 -9.48
C ALA A 365 15.90 0.47 -9.26
N VAL A 366 16.77 -0.46 -9.70
CA VAL A 366 18.24 -0.28 -9.61
C VAL A 366 18.69 0.96 -10.39
N ASN A 367 18.09 1.20 -11.56
CA ASN A 367 18.28 2.40 -12.36
C ASN A 367 16.94 3.14 -12.56
N PRO A 368 16.57 4.04 -11.65
CA PRO A 368 15.27 4.71 -11.67
C PRO A 368 15.23 5.94 -12.62
N ASN A 369 16.28 6.18 -13.41
CA ASN A 369 16.44 7.45 -14.14
C ASN A 369 15.82 7.46 -15.55
N THR A 370 15.15 6.40 -15.98
CA THR A 370 14.48 6.34 -17.28
C THR A 370 13.28 7.29 -17.30
N PRO A 371 13.24 8.29 -18.20
CA PRO A 371 12.36 9.45 -18.01
C PRO A 371 10.91 9.28 -18.49
N ASP A 372 10.54 8.18 -19.12
CA ASP A 372 9.28 8.01 -19.85
C ASP A 372 8.50 6.74 -19.45
N LEU A 373 8.70 6.27 -18.22
CA LEU A 373 8.11 5.04 -17.72
C LEU A 373 6.65 5.18 -17.32
N HIS A 374 6.34 6.11 -16.41
CA HIS A 374 4.96 6.48 -16.14
C HIS A 374 4.45 7.44 -17.21
N LYS A 375 3.19 7.32 -17.65
CA LYS A 375 2.67 8.13 -18.78
C LYS A 375 1.30 8.73 -18.53
N ASP A 376 1.05 9.91 -19.07
CA ASP A 376 -0.25 10.60 -19.03
C ASP A 376 -0.78 10.76 -17.60
N ILE A 377 -0.18 11.68 -16.86
CA ILE A 377 -0.54 11.97 -15.46
C ILE A 377 -1.10 13.38 -15.36
N LEU A 378 -2.28 13.50 -14.78
CA LEU A 378 -2.92 14.78 -14.49
C LEU A 378 -3.07 14.96 -12.98
N ILE A 379 -2.43 15.99 -12.44
CA ILE A 379 -2.54 16.43 -11.05
C ILE A 379 -3.16 17.83 -11.04
N GLU A 380 -4.45 17.92 -10.70
CA GLU A 380 -5.14 19.21 -10.76
C GLU A 380 -6.08 19.54 -9.60
N ASN A 381 -6.14 20.82 -9.24
CA ASN A 381 -7.09 21.34 -8.25
C ASN A 381 -7.03 20.61 -6.90
N ASN A 382 -5.84 20.22 -6.46
CA ASN A 382 -5.63 19.63 -5.13
C ASN A 382 -5.15 20.69 -4.13
N ILE A 383 -5.47 20.50 -2.85
CA ILE A 383 -4.92 21.28 -1.74
C ILE A 383 -3.92 20.39 -1.00
N ILE A 384 -2.67 20.84 -0.85
CA ILE A 384 -1.59 20.13 -0.17
C ILE A 384 -1.01 21.04 0.90
N GLU A 385 -1.19 20.67 2.16
CA GLU A 385 -0.64 21.36 3.33
C GLU A 385 0.41 20.46 3.99
N GLY A 386 1.68 20.75 3.77
CA GLY A 386 2.80 20.07 4.44
C GLY A 386 3.09 20.66 5.83
N GLU A 387 3.91 19.98 6.61
CA GLU A 387 4.44 20.47 7.90
C GLU A 387 5.96 20.62 7.81
N ASN A 388 6.41 21.65 7.07
CA ASN A 388 7.82 21.80 6.69
C ASN A 388 8.35 20.58 5.92
N SER A 389 7.49 19.99 5.08
CA SER A 389 7.81 18.82 4.27
C SER A 389 8.79 19.19 3.16
N ALA A 390 9.63 18.24 2.73
CA ALA A 390 10.60 18.53 1.68
C ALA A 390 9.89 18.89 0.36
N GLN A 391 8.86 18.14 -0.03
CA GLN A 391 8.03 18.42 -1.19
C GLN A 391 6.53 18.28 -0.89
N GLY A 392 5.71 19.00 -1.66
CA GLY A 392 4.27 18.72 -1.76
C GLY A 392 4.00 17.66 -2.83
N ILE A 393 4.60 17.87 -4.01
CA ILE A 393 4.53 16.97 -5.16
C ILE A 393 5.95 16.61 -5.62
N TYR A 394 6.23 15.32 -5.76
CA TYR A 394 7.45 14.80 -6.38
C TYR A 394 7.10 13.99 -7.63
N ILE A 395 7.75 14.28 -8.75
CA ILE A 395 7.61 13.54 -10.01
C ILE A 395 8.98 13.09 -10.50
N SER A 396 9.12 11.80 -10.79
CA SER A 396 10.20 11.27 -11.60
C SER A 396 9.75 10.16 -12.53
N SER A 397 10.58 9.91 -13.55
CA SER A 397 10.46 8.77 -14.44
C SER A 397 9.12 8.77 -15.19
N ALA A 398 8.66 9.96 -15.59
CA ALA A 398 7.35 10.18 -16.14
C ALA A 398 7.33 11.06 -17.40
N GLU A 399 6.47 10.70 -18.34
CA GLU A 399 6.17 11.42 -19.58
C GLU A 399 4.73 11.94 -19.57
N ASP A 400 4.50 13.10 -20.21
CA ASP A 400 3.17 13.71 -20.38
C ASP A 400 2.48 14.01 -19.04
N VAL A 401 3.16 14.76 -18.17
CA VAL A 401 2.65 15.13 -16.84
C VAL A 401 2.12 16.56 -16.84
N LYS A 402 0.89 16.77 -16.35
CA LYS A 402 0.27 18.09 -16.17
C LYS A 402 0.00 18.34 -14.69
N ILE A 403 0.59 19.40 -14.14
CA ILE A 403 0.41 19.84 -12.75
C ILE A 403 -0.18 21.24 -12.75
N ARG A 404 -1.46 21.39 -12.41
CA ARG A 404 -2.12 22.69 -12.51
C ARG A 404 -3.19 22.96 -11.46
N TYR A 405 -3.42 24.23 -11.14
CA TYR A 405 -4.48 24.65 -10.22
C TYR A 405 -4.36 24.11 -8.79
N ASN A 406 -3.20 23.59 -8.39
CA ASN A 406 -3.00 23.08 -7.04
C ASN A 406 -2.65 24.22 -6.08
N GLU A 407 -3.13 24.15 -4.84
CA GLU A 407 -2.72 24.99 -3.72
C GLU A 407 -1.74 24.19 -2.86
N ILE A 408 -0.50 24.67 -2.70
CA ILE A 408 0.54 23.95 -1.96
C ILE A 408 1.16 24.89 -0.93
N SER A 409 1.12 24.49 0.34
CA SER A 409 1.70 25.24 1.46
C SER A 409 2.57 24.33 2.35
N GLY A 410 3.39 24.95 3.19
CA GLY A 410 4.15 24.24 4.23
C GLY A 410 5.18 23.24 3.69
N CYS A 411 5.68 23.47 2.47
CA CYS A 411 6.68 22.63 1.80
C CYS A 411 7.90 23.47 1.40
N VAL A 412 9.11 22.92 1.54
CA VAL A 412 10.37 23.62 1.19
C VAL A 412 10.53 23.73 -0.32
N GLU A 413 10.33 22.64 -1.05
CA GLU A 413 10.33 22.58 -2.52
C GLU A 413 8.96 22.06 -2.99
N PRO A 414 7.92 22.93 -3.09
CA PRO A 414 6.53 22.53 -3.27
C PRO A 414 6.26 21.54 -4.41
N ILE A 415 6.97 21.70 -5.54
CA ILE A 415 6.92 20.78 -6.69
C ILE A 415 8.35 20.49 -7.11
N LYS A 416 8.72 19.21 -7.13
CA LYS A 416 10.01 18.72 -7.64
C LYS A 416 9.80 17.77 -8.80
N VAL A 417 10.53 17.99 -9.89
CA VAL A 417 10.48 17.13 -11.08
C VAL A 417 11.90 16.74 -11.47
N LEU A 418 12.14 15.43 -11.63
CA LEU A 418 13.42 14.87 -12.06
C LEU A 418 13.19 13.83 -13.16
N ASN A 419 14.18 13.59 -14.03
CA ASN A 419 14.15 12.49 -15.01
C ASN A 419 12.76 12.31 -15.67
N SER A 420 12.22 13.35 -16.30
CA SER A 420 10.86 13.33 -16.84
C SER A 420 10.79 14.17 -18.11
N THR A 421 9.89 13.81 -19.03
CA THR A 421 9.70 14.50 -20.32
C THR A 421 8.27 15.05 -20.45
N ASN A 422 8.12 16.13 -21.23
CA ASN A 422 6.83 16.80 -21.47
C ASN A 422 6.02 17.12 -20.20
N VAL A 423 6.68 17.68 -19.18
CA VAL A 423 6.04 18.10 -17.93
C VAL A 423 5.59 19.56 -18.03
N ILE A 424 4.30 19.81 -17.84
CA ILE A 424 3.68 21.13 -17.86
C ILE A 424 3.22 21.48 -16.45
N ILE A 425 3.78 22.56 -15.89
CA ILE A 425 3.41 23.11 -14.59
C ILE A 425 2.81 24.50 -14.82
N SER A 426 1.53 24.70 -14.48
CA SER A 426 0.85 25.97 -14.73
C SER A 426 -0.19 26.30 -13.66
N GLU A 427 -0.36 27.60 -13.34
CA GLU A 427 -1.49 28.07 -12.53
C GLU A 427 -1.62 27.40 -11.14
N ASN A 428 -0.50 26.96 -10.55
CA ASN A 428 -0.46 26.49 -9.15
C ASN A 428 -0.24 27.67 -8.21
N HIS A 429 -0.89 27.65 -7.05
CA HIS A 429 -0.75 28.63 -5.99
C HIS A 429 0.16 28.07 -4.90
N ILE A 430 1.31 28.70 -4.68
CA ILE A 430 2.32 28.26 -3.71
C ILE A 430 2.37 29.29 -2.57
N ILE A 431 2.18 28.82 -1.33
CA ILE A 431 2.09 29.65 -0.12
C ILE A 431 3.26 29.39 0.83
#